data_AF-A0A8J7Q0X7-F1
#
_entry.id   AF-A0A8J7Q0X7-F1
#
_cell.length_a   1.000
_cell.length_b   1.000
_cell.length_c   1.000
_cell.angle_alpha   90.00
_cell.angle_beta   90.00
_cell.angle_gamma   90.00
#
_symmetry.space_group_name_H-M   'P 1'
#
loop_
_entity.id
_entity.type
_entity.pdbx_description
1 polymer ?
#
loop_
_entity_poly.entity_id
_entity_poly.type
_entity_poly.pdbx_seq_one_letter_code
_entity_poly.pdbx_strand_id
1 'polypeptide(L)'
;MTSLDDTIVALASAPGPGPRAVVRLSGPDARRVVGTVFDPMPEGRGLAHGAVRLPGVHSPLPADVYSMPGPKSYTGQDCVEVHTISSPPLVDLLITTLMNAGARAARPGEFTMRAFLAGKKDLTQAEAVLAVIEAGTDSELQQALAQLAGGVTGPLQELRDDLLNLLADVEAGLDFTEDGIEFVGKRDMLLRLGKGMAQLTNLAKQLDDRGVSGRPFRVALVGEPNAGKSSLFNALAGAPAAIVSPVPG
;
A
#
# COMPACT_ATOMS: atom_id res chain seq x y z
N MET A 1 -8.48 20.47 0.01
CA MET A 1 -8.74 19.02 -0.12
C MET A 1 -8.70 18.68 -1.60
N THR A 2 -7.84 17.77 -2.05
CA THR A 2 -7.90 17.28 -3.43
C THR A 2 -9.21 16.50 -3.61
N SER A 3 -10.03 16.90 -4.58
CA SER A 3 -11.19 16.10 -5.00
C SER A 3 -10.72 14.71 -5.44
N LEU A 4 -11.47 13.67 -5.07
CA LEU A 4 -11.25 12.27 -5.46
C LEU A 4 -12.09 11.88 -6.67
N ASP A 5 -12.74 12.86 -7.31
CA ASP A 5 -13.67 12.67 -8.42
C ASP A 5 -12.94 12.65 -9.77
N ASP A 6 -11.62 12.75 -9.75
CA ASP A 6 -10.76 12.62 -10.92
C ASP A 6 -10.24 11.19 -11.10
N THR A 7 -9.83 10.88 -12.34
CA THR A 7 -9.20 9.61 -12.68
C THR A 7 -7.69 9.76 -12.72
N ILE A 8 -6.98 8.94 -11.95
CA ILE A 8 -5.51 8.93 -11.93
C ILE A 8 -4.94 7.81 -12.77
N VAL A 9 -3.74 8.01 -13.30
CA VAL A 9 -2.94 7.03 -14.04
C VAL A 9 -1.49 7.03 -13.57
N ALA A 10 -0.86 5.85 -13.50
CA ALA A 10 0.58 5.70 -13.33
C ALA A 10 1.08 4.35 -13.83
N LEU A 11 2.40 4.25 -14.03
CA LEU A 11 3.08 2.97 -14.11
C LEU A 11 3.02 2.27 -12.74
N ALA A 12 2.52 1.04 -12.70
CA ALA A 12 2.40 0.21 -11.51
C ALA A 12 3.45 -0.90 -11.42
N SER A 13 4.12 -1.23 -12.53
CA SER A 13 5.29 -2.12 -12.56
C SER A 13 6.60 -1.34 -12.33
N ALA A 14 7.70 -2.05 -12.11
CA ALA A 14 9.03 -1.43 -12.07
C ALA A 14 9.33 -0.70 -13.40
N PRO A 15 10.01 0.47 -13.36
CA PRO A 15 10.42 1.17 -14.56
C PRO A 15 11.55 0.42 -15.29
N GLY A 16 11.63 0.63 -16.61
CA GLY A 16 12.70 0.08 -17.45
C GLY A 16 12.22 -0.92 -18.51
N PRO A 17 13.12 -1.40 -19.37
CA PRO A 17 12.80 -2.38 -20.38
C PRO A 17 12.48 -3.74 -19.77
N GLY A 18 11.49 -4.44 -20.33
CA GLY A 18 11.07 -5.73 -19.81
C GLY A 18 9.90 -6.36 -20.57
N PRO A 19 9.56 -7.62 -20.27
CA PRO A 19 8.53 -8.36 -20.99
C PRO A 19 7.12 -7.80 -20.76
N ARG A 20 6.89 -7.10 -19.64
CA ARG A 20 5.57 -6.57 -19.29
C ARG A 20 5.66 -5.29 -18.47
N ALA A 21 4.89 -4.28 -18.86
CA ALA A 21 4.55 -3.10 -18.08
C ALA A 21 3.08 -3.16 -17.68
N VAL A 22 2.77 -2.64 -16.49
CA VAL A 22 1.39 -2.48 -16.01
C VAL A 22 1.13 -1.00 -15.82
N VAL A 23 0.24 -0.41 -16.62
CA VAL A 23 -0.25 0.96 -16.42
C VAL A 23 -1.62 0.89 -15.76
N ARG A 24 -1.72 1.44 -14.55
CA ARG A 24 -2.93 1.38 -13.72
C ARG A 24 -3.66 2.72 -13.74
N LEU A 25 -4.97 2.65 -13.90
CA LEU A 25 -5.88 3.79 -13.73
C LEU A 25 -6.85 3.54 -12.57
N SER A 26 -7.25 4.61 -11.88
CA SER A 26 -8.35 4.53 -10.92
C SER A 26 -9.15 5.83 -10.85
N GLY A 27 -10.47 5.71 -10.85
CA GLY A 27 -11.42 6.84 -10.79
C GLY A 27 -12.64 6.61 -11.68
N PRO A 28 -13.61 7.54 -11.68
CA PRO A 28 -14.91 7.36 -12.34
C PRO A 28 -14.82 7.18 -13.86
N ASP A 29 -13.79 7.73 -14.49
CA ASP A 29 -13.59 7.67 -15.94
C ASP A 29 -12.60 6.58 -16.39
N ALA A 30 -12.05 5.76 -15.47
CA ALA A 30 -10.97 4.83 -15.77
C ALA A 30 -11.27 3.93 -16.98
N ARG A 31 -12.50 3.39 -17.06
CA ARG A 31 -12.94 2.55 -18.18
C ARG A 31 -13.08 3.33 -19.49
N ARG A 32 -13.68 4.52 -19.43
CA ARG A 32 -13.85 5.40 -20.61
C ARG A 32 -12.50 5.80 -21.19
N VAL A 33 -11.56 6.22 -20.33
CA VAL A 33 -10.22 6.64 -20.71
C VAL A 33 -9.46 5.49 -21.38
N VAL A 34 -9.46 4.29 -20.80
CA VAL A 34 -8.79 3.13 -21.43
C VAL A 34 -9.47 2.72 -22.73
N GLY A 35 -10.80 2.84 -22.82
CA GLY A 35 -11.57 2.58 -24.05
C GLY A 35 -11.17 3.45 -25.25
N THR A 36 -10.43 4.55 -25.04
CA THR A 36 -9.92 5.38 -26.14
C THR A 36 -8.73 4.76 -26.87
N VAL A 37 -8.01 3.82 -26.23
CA VAL A 37 -6.82 3.17 -26.78
C VAL A 37 -6.95 1.65 -26.91
N PHE A 38 -7.98 1.05 -26.31
CA PHE A 38 -8.19 -0.39 -26.28
C PHE A 38 -9.67 -0.76 -26.46
N ASP A 39 -9.93 -1.76 -27.30
CA ASP A 39 -11.27 -2.31 -27.58
C ASP A 39 -11.12 -3.81 -27.95
N PRO A 40 -11.95 -4.73 -27.43
CA PRO A 40 -13.13 -4.52 -26.57
C PRO A 40 -12.82 -4.41 -25.07
N MET A 41 -13.54 -3.54 -24.36
CA MET A 41 -13.49 -3.47 -22.89
C MET A 41 -14.36 -4.57 -22.24
N PRO A 42 -13.90 -5.23 -21.14
CA PRO A 42 -14.75 -6.17 -20.40
C PRO A 42 -16.00 -5.49 -19.85
N GLU A 43 -17.21 -6.05 -19.97
CA GLU A 43 -18.46 -5.42 -19.49
C GLU A 43 -18.55 -5.24 -17.97
N GLY A 44 -17.71 -5.95 -17.21
CA GLY A 44 -17.64 -5.84 -15.75
C GLY A 44 -16.25 -6.17 -15.23
N ARG A 45 -16.18 -6.92 -14.13
CA ARG A 45 -14.91 -7.47 -13.66
C ARG A 45 -14.45 -8.56 -14.62
N GLY A 46 -13.28 -8.40 -15.20
CA GLY A 46 -12.75 -9.41 -16.10
C GLY A 46 -11.48 -9.00 -16.83
N LEU A 47 -11.08 -9.88 -17.73
CA LEU A 47 -9.91 -9.76 -18.59
C LEU A 47 -10.39 -9.67 -20.04
N ALA A 48 -9.81 -8.75 -20.81
CA ALA A 48 -9.91 -8.73 -22.25
C ALA A 48 -8.51 -8.80 -22.87
N HIS A 49 -8.36 -9.70 -23.84
CA HIS A 49 -7.16 -9.79 -24.66
C HIS A 49 -7.34 -8.93 -25.91
N GLY A 50 -6.32 -8.19 -26.31
CA GLY A 50 -6.41 -7.33 -27.48
C GLY A 50 -5.12 -6.61 -27.80
N ALA A 51 -5.27 -5.37 -28.24
CA ALA A 51 -4.15 -4.51 -28.56
C ALA A 51 -4.46 -3.06 -28.22
N VAL A 52 -3.43 -2.36 -27.73
CA VAL A 52 -3.45 -0.92 -27.53
C VAL A 52 -3.08 -0.22 -28.84
N ARG A 53 -3.85 0.78 -29.23
CA ARG A 53 -3.56 1.66 -30.37
C ARG A 53 -3.10 3.02 -29.85
N LEU A 54 -1.86 3.39 -30.17
CA LEU A 54 -1.27 4.66 -29.74
C LEU A 54 -1.05 5.60 -30.92
N PRO A 55 -1.21 6.92 -30.75
CA PRO A 55 -0.88 7.90 -31.77
C PRO A 55 0.58 7.77 -32.24
N GLY A 56 0.80 7.80 -33.56
CA GLY A 56 2.15 7.72 -34.14
C GLY A 56 2.77 6.32 -34.15
N VAL A 57 2.13 5.30 -33.58
CA VAL A 57 2.57 3.91 -33.66
C VAL A 57 1.78 3.19 -34.74
N HIS A 58 2.45 2.77 -35.82
CA HIS A 58 1.81 2.15 -36.99
C HIS A 58 1.10 0.83 -36.66
N SER A 59 1.69 0.01 -35.78
CA SER A 59 1.18 -1.31 -35.43
C SER A 59 0.53 -1.30 -34.05
N PRO A 60 -0.67 -1.89 -33.89
CA PRO A 60 -1.26 -2.12 -32.58
C PRO A 60 -0.31 -2.94 -31.69
N LEU A 61 -0.20 -2.55 -30.43
CA LEU A 61 0.66 -3.20 -29.45
C LEU A 61 -0.12 -4.28 -28.73
N PRO A 62 0.35 -5.55 -28.68
CA PRO A 62 -0.30 -6.59 -27.89
C PRO A 62 -0.50 -6.14 -26.45
N ALA A 63 -1.71 -6.30 -25.94
CA ALA A 63 -2.06 -5.90 -24.60
C ALA A 63 -3.21 -6.70 -24.02
N ASP A 64 -3.22 -6.80 -22.70
CA ASP A 64 -4.32 -7.34 -21.93
C ASP A 64 -4.87 -6.24 -21.01
N VAL A 65 -6.19 -6.13 -20.91
CA VAL A 65 -6.84 -5.17 -20.01
C VAL A 65 -7.61 -5.92 -18.92
N TYR A 66 -7.27 -5.61 -17.67
CA TYR A 66 -8.07 -6.01 -16.51
C TYR A 66 -8.96 -4.87 -16.09
N SER A 67 -10.27 -5.12 -16.02
CA SER A 67 -11.22 -4.18 -15.42
C SER A 67 -11.70 -4.69 -14.07
N MET A 68 -11.68 -3.82 -13.08
CA MET A 68 -12.11 -4.08 -11.71
C MET A 68 -13.03 -2.94 -11.26
N PRO A 69 -14.35 -3.05 -11.53
CA PRO A 69 -15.32 -2.07 -11.07
C PRO A 69 -15.31 -1.93 -9.54
N GLY A 70 -15.53 -0.71 -9.06
CA GLY A 70 -15.77 -0.42 -7.65
C GLY A 70 -17.06 -1.10 -7.14
N PRO A 71 -17.21 -1.34 -5.83
CA PRO A 71 -16.26 -1.10 -4.74
C PRO A 71 -15.22 -2.24 -4.56
N LYS A 72 -15.25 -3.25 -5.42
CA LYS A 72 -14.43 -4.47 -5.28
C LYS A 72 -13.01 -4.32 -5.87
N SER A 73 -12.47 -3.12 -5.95
CA SER A 73 -11.13 -2.84 -6.47
C SER A 73 -10.13 -2.54 -5.34
N TYR A 74 -8.86 -2.30 -5.70
CA TYR A 74 -7.81 -1.90 -4.75
C TYR A 74 -8.15 -0.57 -4.04
N THR A 75 -8.53 0.45 -4.81
CA THR A 75 -8.83 1.80 -4.30
C THR A 75 -10.27 1.97 -3.81
N GLY A 76 -11.15 1.00 -4.08
CA GLY A 76 -12.60 1.16 -3.88
C GLY A 76 -13.32 1.90 -5.03
N GLN A 77 -12.60 2.52 -5.96
CA GLN A 77 -13.15 3.14 -7.17
C GLN A 77 -13.02 2.19 -8.38
N ASP A 78 -13.60 2.53 -9.52
CA ASP A 78 -13.28 1.82 -10.76
C ASP A 78 -11.77 1.83 -11.00
N CYS A 79 -11.23 0.65 -11.29
CA CYS A 79 -9.81 0.42 -11.54
C CYS A 79 -9.64 -0.35 -12.84
N VAL A 80 -8.70 0.08 -13.67
CA VAL A 80 -8.36 -0.59 -14.93
C VAL A 80 -6.85 -0.70 -15.01
N GLU A 81 -6.35 -1.86 -15.43
CA GLU A 81 -4.93 -2.07 -15.69
C GLU A 81 -4.73 -2.47 -17.14
N VAL A 82 -3.81 -1.77 -17.80
CA VAL A 82 -3.33 -2.08 -19.14
C VAL A 82 -1.98 -2.78 -19.02
N HIS A 83 -1.92 -4.03 -19.44
CA HIS A 83 -0.73 -4.87 -19.43
C HIS A 83 -0.20 -4.94 -20.86
N THR A 84 0.99 -4.41 -21.12
CA THR A 84 1.61 -4.42 -22.46
C THR A 84 3.12 -4.57 -22.34
N ILE A 85 3.88 -4.45 -23.42
CA ILE A 85 5.34 -4.59 -23.43
C ILE A 85 5.98 -3.43 -22.65
N SER A 86 6.95 -3.73 -21.78
CA SER A 86 7.69 -2.68 -21.06
C SER A 86 8.79 -2.12 -21.94
N SER A 87 8.49 -1.00 -22.57
CA SER A 87 9.46 -0.16 -23.27
C SER A 87 9.25 1.27 -22.78
N PRO A 88 10.24 1.93 -22.15
CA PRO A 88 10.08 3.27 -21.60
C PRO A 88 9.38 4.26 -22.55
N PRO A 89 9.80 4.43 -23.82
CA PRO A 89 9.09 5.36 -24.72
C PRO A 89 7.65 4.95 -25.05
N LEU A 90 7.32 3.65 -25.09
CA LEU A 90 5.96 3.18 -25.32
C LEU A 90 5.06 3.42 -24.09
N VAL A 91 5.60 3.17 -22.90
CA VAL A 91 4.90 3.39 -21.62
C VAL A 91 4.62 4.87 -21.43
N ASP A 92 5.60 5.74 -21.69
CA ASP A 92 5.44 7.19 -21.60
C ASP A 92 4.39 7.72 -22.58
N LEU A 93 4.38 7.20 -23.82
CA LEU A 93 3.38 7.53 -24.83
C LEU A 93 1.99 7.05 -24.42
N LEU A 94 1.86 5.83 -23.88
CA LEU A 94 0.60 5.30 -23.36
C LEU A 94 0.06 6.17 -22.23
N ILE A 95 0.88 6.48 -21.22
CA ILE A 95 0.47 7.30 -20.08
C ILE A 95 0.05 8.70 -20.55
N THR A 96 0.83 9.33 -21.44
CA THR A 96 0.51 10.65 -21.99
C THR A 96 -0.80 10.62 -22.80
N THR A 97 -1.04 9.56 -23.58
CA THR A 97 -2.30 9.38 -24.34
C THR A 97 -3.49 9.26 -23.39
N LEU A 98 -3.38 8.47 -22.32
CA LEU A 98 -4.41 8.32 -21.30
C LEU A 98 -4.65 9.63 -20.54
N MET A 99 -3.60 10.41 -20.28
CA MET A 99 -3.71 11.72 -19.66
C MET A 99 -4.48 12.70 -20.57
N ASN A 100 -4.16 12.72 -21.86
CA ASN A 100 -4.87 13.54 -22.85
C ASN A 100 -6.35 13.14 -23.01
N ALA A 101 -6.71 11.89 -22.69
CA ALA A 101 -8.09 11.38 -22.69
C ALA A 101 -8.88 11.68 -21.39
N GLY A 102 -8.25 12.34 -20.41
CA GLY A 102 -8.90 12.83 -19.19
C GLY A 102 -8.37 12.26 -17.87
N ALA A 103 -7.32 11.43 -17.90
CA ALA A 103 -6.64 11.03 -16.66
C ALA A 103 -5.61 12.08 -16.20
N ARG A 104 -5.30 12.08 -14.91
CA ARG A 104 -4.21 12.85 -14.32
C ARG A 104 -3.11 11.91 -13.84
N ALA A 105 -1.84 12.32 -13.91
CA ALA A 105 -0.76 11.57 -13.26
C ALA A 105 -1.03 11.41 -11.75
N ALA A 106 -0.94 10.17 -11.24
CA ALA A 106 -1.06 9.90 -9.82
C ALA A 106 0.12 10.50 -9.03
N ARG A 107 -0.14 10.99 -7.81
CA ARG A 107 0.92 11.35 -6.86
C ARG A 107 1.53 10.10 -6.22
N PRO A 108 2.75 10.20 -5.65
CA PRO A 108 3.33 9.11 -4.86
C PRO A 108 2.35 8.63 -3.77
N GLY A 109 2.11 7.32 -3.73
CA GLY A 109 1.19 6.70 -2.76
C GLY A 109 -0.31 6.94 -2.98
N GLU A 110 -0.73 7.68 -4.02
CA GLU A 110 -2.12 8.12 -4.17
C GLU A 110 -3.12 6.97 -4.29
N PHE A 111 -2.76 5.86 -4.97
CA PHE A 111 -3.61 4.67 -5.04
C PHE A 111 -3.89 4.07 -3.64
N THR A 112 -2.85 3.92 -2.82
CA THR A 112 -2.99 3.37 -1.46
C THR A 112 -3.70 4.35 -0.53
N MET A 113 -3.45 5.66 -0.69
CA MET A 113 -4.19 6.71 0.00
C MET A 113 -5.69 6.63 -0.31
N ARG A 114 -6.09 6.47 -1.58
CA ARG A 114 -7.50 6.28 -1.96
C ARG A 114 -8.10 5.03 -1.35
N ALA A 115 -7.36 3.92 -1.30
CA ALA A 115 -7.79 2.69 -0.63
C ALA A 115 -8.07 2.92 0.87
N PHE A 116 -7.20 3.66 1.56
CA PHE A 116 -7.39 4.05 2.96
C PHE A 116 -8.65 4.91 3.13
N LEU A 117 -8.80 5.97 2.33
CA LEU A 117 -9.97 6.86 2.40
C LEU A 117 -11.29 6.16 2.07
N ALA A 118 -11.25 5.12 1.23
CA ALA A 118 -12.40 4.27 0.92
C ALA A 118 -12.66 3.17 1.98
N GLY A 119 -11.91 3.14 3.08
CA GLY A 119 -12.06 2.14 4.14
C GLY A 119 -11.64 0.72 3.73
N LYS A 120 -10.89 0.57 2.63
CA LYS A 120 -10.38 -0.73 2.14
C LYS A 120 -9.20 -1.22 2.96
N LYS A 121 -8.51 -0.29 3.62
CA LYS A 121 -7.32 -0.49 4.45
C LYS A 121 -7.36 0.50 5.60
N ASP A 122 -6.88 0.13 6.77
CA ASP A 122 -6.51 1.12 7.79
C ASP A 122 -5.14 1.75 7.49
N LEU A 123 -4.75 2.75 8.29
CA LEU A 123 -3.49 3.47 8.08
C LEU A 123 -2.26 2.56 8.22
N THR A 124 -2.28 1.64 9.20
CA THR A 124 -1.16 0.71 9.42
C THR A 124 -1.00 -0.25 8.25
N GLN A 125 -2.11 -0.73 7.68
CA GLN A 125 -2.11 -1.57 6.48
C GLN A 125 -1.67 -0.78 5.24
N ALA A 126 -2.02 0.50 5.14
CA ALA A 126 -1.57 1.37 4.05
C ALA A 126 -0.05 1.59 4.08
N GLU A 127 0.53 1.83 5.25
CA GLU A 127 1.98 1.94 5.46
C GLU A 127 2.70 0.62 5.18
N ALA A 128 2.11 -0.50 5.59
CA ALA A 128 2.67 -1.83 5.38
C ALA A 128 2.85 -2.19 3.89
N VAL A 129 2.04 -1.61 2.98
CA VAL A 129 2.23 -1.83 1.54
C VAL A 129 3.63 -1.40 1.10
N LEU A 130 4.09 -0.22 1.53
CA LEU A 130 5.43 0.26 1.17
C LEU A 130 6.51 -0.57 1.86
N ALA A 131 6.30 -0.90 3.14
CA ALA A 131 7.24 -1.73 3.90
C ALA A 131 7.47 -3.12 3.26
N VAL A 132 6.42 -3.73 2.69
CA VAL A 132 6.57 -5.00 1.95
C VAL A 132 7.39 -4.81 0.67
N ILE A 133 7.20 -3.69 -0.04
CA ILE A 133 7.93 -3.39 -1.29
C ILE A 133 9.41 -3.12 -1.01
N GLU A 134 9.72 -2.45 0.10
CA GLU A 134 11.08 -2.01 0.46
C GLU A 134 11.86 -3.01 1.33
N ALA A 135 11.23 -4.10 1.78
CA ALA A 135 11.86 -5.08 2.68
C ALA A 135 13.16 -5.63 2.09
N GLY A 136 14.27 -5.43 2.81
CA GLY A 136 15.61 -5.91 2.43
C GLY A 136 16.01 -7.21 3.13
N THR A 137 15.29 -7.62 4.18
CA THR A 137 15.54 -8.86 4.92
C THR A 137 14.27 -9.70 5.13
N ASP A 138 14.43 -11.00 5.37
CA ASP A 138 13.31 -11.89 5.67
C ASP A 138 12.51 -11.42 6.91
N SER A 139 13.20 -10.91 7.93
CA SER A 139 12.56 -10.40 9.15
C SER A 139 11.70 -9.17 8.86
N GLU A 140 12.22 -8.20 8.09
CA GLU A 140 11.46 -7.02 7.67
C GLU A 140 10.24 -7.41 6.84
N LEU A 141 10.40 -8.37 5.91
CA LEU A 141 9.31 -8.86 5.08
C LEU A 141 8.21 -9.52 5.92
N GLN A 142 8.56 -10.43 6.85
CA GLN A 142 7.58 -11.09 7.72
C GLN A 142 6.82 -10.08 8.59
N GLN A 143 7.52 -9.08 9.12
CA GLN A 143 6.91 -8.01 9.90
C GLN A 143 5.93 -7.18 9.06
N ALA A 144 6.35 -6.76 7.86
CA ALA A 144 5.52 -5.96 6.97
C ALA A 144 4.28 -6.76 6.50
N LEU A 145 4.41 -8.05 6.22
CA LEU A 145 3.29 -8.93 5.87
C LEU A 145 2.30 -9.10 7.04
N ALA A 146 2.79 -9.27 8.27
CA ALA A 146 1.92 -9.35 9.44
C ALA A 146 1.11 -8.06 9.65
N GLN A 147 1.73 -6.89 9.43
CA GLN A 147 1.03 -5.60 9.48
C GLN A 147 0.02 -5.45 8.33
N LEU A 148 0.40 -5.83 7.10
CA LEU A 148 -0.48 -5.78 5.94
C LEU A 148 -1.72 -6.67 6.10
N ALA A 149 -1.58 -7.80 6.80
CA ALA A 149 -2.68 -8.70 7.15
C ALA A 149 -3.63 -8.12 8.23
N GLY A 150 -3.38 -6.92 8.75
CA GLY A 150 -4.19 -6.30 9.81
C GLY A 150 -3.78 -6.73 11.22
N GLY A 151 -2.52 -7.12 11.42
CA GLY A 151 -2.02 -7.73 12.66
C GLY A 151 -2.17 -6.90 13.95
N VAL A 152 -2.56 -5.63 13.86
CA VAL A 152 -2.88 -4.77 15.00
C VAL A 152 -4.37 -4.46 15.09
N THR A 153 -5.03 -4.36 13.94
CA THR A 153 -6.43 -3.95 13.79
C THR A 153 -7.38 -4.99 14.33
N GLY A 154 -7.14 -6.28 14.07
CA GLY A 154 -7.98 -7.37 14.59
C GLY A 154 -8.08 -7.35 16.12
N PRO A 155 -6.95 -7.46 16.85
CA PRO A 155 -6.93 -7.41 18.31
C PRO A 155 -7.53 -6.12 18.90
N LEU A 156 -7.33 -4.97 18.26
CA LEU A 156 -7.92 -3.70 18.70
C LEU A 156 -9.44 -3.66 18.48
N GLN A 157 -9.93 -4.22 17.37
CA GLN A 157 -11.35 -4.30 17.07
C GLN A 157 -12.06 -5.20 18.09
N GLU A 158 -11.48 -6.39 18.37
CA GLU A 158 -12.00 -7.32 19.38
C GLU A 158 -12.06 -6.67 20.78
N LEU A 159 -11.00 -5.96 21.19
CA LEU A 159 -10.98 -5.25 22.46
C LEU A 159 -12.02 -4.12 22.51
N ARG A 160 -12.19 -3.37 21.41
CA ARG A 160 -13.22 -2.33 21.31
C ARG A 160 -14.61 -2.92 21.49
N ASP A 161 -14.91 -4.02 20.79
CA ASP A 161 -16.22 -4.66 20.86
C ASP A 161 -16.48 -5.21 22.28
N ASP A 162 -15.47 -5.77 22.95
CA ASP A 162 -15.56 -6.20 24.35
C ASP A 162 -15.88 -5.03 25.30
N LEU A 163 -15.21 -3.89 25.13
CA LEU A 163 -15.44 -2.69 25.94
C LEU A 163 -16.81 -2.06 25.68
N LEU A 164 -17.29 -2.06 24.44
CA LEU A 164 -18.63 -1.58 24.11
C LEU A 164 -19.72 -2.45 24.73
N ASN A 165 -19.55 -3.77 24.70
CA ASN A 165 -20.47 -4.70 25.37
C ASN A 165 -20.45 -4.48 26.89
N LEU A 166 -19.26 -4.33 27.49
CA LEU A 166 -19.16 -4.05 28.93
C LEU A 166 -19.82 -2.71 29.30
N LEU A 167 -19.68 -1.67 28.46
CA LEU A 167 -20.36 -0.40 28.67
C LEU A 167 -21.89 -0.58 28.65
N ALA A 168 -22.41 -1.35 27.69
CA ALA A 168 -23.83 -1.65 27.62
C ALA A 168 -24.33 -2.41 28.87
N ASP A 169 -23.56 -3.38 29.38
CA ASP A 169 -23.90 -4.10 30.61
C ASP A 169 -23.97 -3.15 31.83
N VAL A 170 -23.06 -2.17 31.91
CA VAL A 170 -23.04 -1.16 32.98
C VAL A 170 -24.22 -0.20 32.87
N GLU A 171 -24.51 0.30 31.67
CA GLU A 171 -25.66 1.18 31.43
C GLU A 171 -26.97 0.49 31.79
N ALA A 172 -27.16 -0.77 31.38
CA ALA A 172 -28.32 -1.57 31.77
C ALA A 172 -28.42 -1.74 33.30
N GLY A 173 -27.31 -2.01 33.98
CA GLY A 173 -27.28 -2.12 35.44
C GLY A 173 -27.64 -0.83 36.18
N LEU A 174 -27.37 0.34 35.58
CA LEU A 174 -27.75 1.65 36.14
C LEU A 174 -29.23 1.97 35.89
N ASP A 175 -29.77 1.60 34.72
CA ASP A 175 -31.16 1.86 34.36
C ASP A 175 -32.16 0.94 35.09
N PHE A 176 -31.77 -0.30 35.45
CA PHE A 176 -32.63 -1.31 36.07
C PHE A 176 -32.32 -1.57 37.56
N THR A 177 -31.86 -0.55 38.29
CA THR A 177 -31.48 -0.67 39.71
C THR A 177 -32.61 -1.13 40.64
N GLU A 178 -33.87 -0.86 40.30
CA GLU A 178 -35.05 -1.28 41.10
C GLU A 178 -35.42 -2.76 40.92
N ASP A 179 -35.04 -3.38 39.81
CA ASP A 179 -35.37 -4.79 39.50
C ASP A 179 -34.42 -5.79 40.17
N GLY A 180 -33.35 -5.31 40.84
CA GLY A 180 -32.37 -6.15 41.51
C GLY A 180 -31.54 -7.03 40.55
N ILE A 181 -31.52 -6.71 39.26
CA ILE A 181 -30.82 -7.45 38.22
C ILE A 181 -29.39 -6.93 38.11
N GLU A 182 -28.41 -7.74 38.50
CA GLU A 182 -26.99 -7.44 38.31
C GLU A 182 -26.54 -7.98 36.93
N PHE A 183 -26.43 -7.10 35.94
CA PHE A 183 -26.02 -7.46 34.57
C PHE A 183 -24.53 -7.82 34.47
N VAL A 184 -23.68 -7.10 35.21
CA VAL A 184 -22.24 -7.41 35.30
C VAL A 184 -21.73 -7.15 36.71
N GLY A 185 -21.10 -8.17 37.28
CA GLY A 185 -20.52 -8.07 38.61
C GLY A 185 -19.23 -7.25 38.62
N LYS A 186 -19.01 -6.46 39.68
CA LYS A 186 -17.79 -5.63 39.85
C LYS A 186 -16.50 -6.42 39.63
N ARG A 187 -16.45 -7.67 40.08
CA ARG A 187 -15.29 -8.56 39.90
C ARG A 187 -15.04 -8.89 38.43
N ASP A 188 -16.09 -9.18 37.67
CA ASP A 188 -15.98 -9.53 36.25
C ASP A 188 -15.58 -8.31 35.41
N MET A 189 -16.16 -7.15 35.72
CA MET A 189 -15.77 -5.87 35.14
C MET A 189 -14.27 -5.58 35.33
N LEU A 190 -13.76 -5.70 36.56
CA LEU A 190 -12.33 -5.52 36.85
C LEU A 190 -11.45 -6.55 36.11
N LEU A 191 -11.93 -7.78 35.95
CA LEU A 191 -11.20 -8.82 35.22
C LEU A 191 -11.13 -8.51 33.72
N ARG A 192 -12.25 -8.12 33.09
CA ARG A 192 -12.30 -7.73 31.67
C ARG A 192 -11.42 -6.50 31.40
N LEU A 193 -11.55 -5.46 32.22
CA LEU A 193 -10.68 -4.27 32.13
C LEU A 193 -9.20 -4.63 32.31
N GLY A 194 -8.86 -5.51 33.27
CA GLY A 194 -7.49 -5.98 33.48
C GLY A 194 -6.93 -6.75 32.28
N LYS A 195 -7.74 -7.61 31.65
CA LYS A 195 -7.36 -8.31 30.41
C LYS A 195 -7.12 -7.33 29.27
N GLY A 196 -8.02 -6.36 29.08
CA GLY A 196 -7.87 -5.32 28.06
C GLY A 196 -6.62 -4.47 28.25
N MET A 197 -6.32 -4.06 29.49
CA MET A 197 -5.08 -3.36 29.83
C MET A 197 -3.83 -4.21 29.50
N ALA A 198 -3.85 -5.50 29.83
CA ALA A 198 -2.74 -6.39 29.53
C ALA A 198 -2.52 -6.56 28.01
N GLN A 199 -3.61 -6.70 27.24
CA GLN A 199 -3.56 -6.73 25.77
C GLN A 199 -2.96 -5.44 25.19
N LEU A 200 -3.43 -4.27 25.64
CA LEU A 200 -2.89 -2.98 25.21
C LEU A 200 -1.42 -2.81 25.58
N THR A 201 -1.02 -3.22 26.78
CA THR A 201 0.38 -3.15 27.23
C THR A 201 1.29 -4.01 26.36
N ASN A 202 0.86 -5.23 26.04
CA ASN A 202 1.60 -6.12 25.15
C ASN A 202 1.69 -5.56 23.74
N LEU A 203 0.60 -5.00 23.22
CA LEU A 203 0.56 -4.39 21.90
C LEU A 203 1.46 -3.15 21.82
N ALA A 204 1.43 -2.28 22.84
CA ALA A 204 2.30 -1.11 22.93
C ALA A 204 3.77 -1.53 22.95
N LYS A 205 4.13 -2.53 23.76
CA LYS A 205 5.49 -3.08 23.78
C LYS A 205 5.93 -3.62 22.41
N GLN A 206 5.05 -4.36 21.74
CA GLN A 206 5.32 -4.83 20.38
C GLN A 206 5.51 -3.68 19.39
N LEU A 207 4.81 -2.55 19.54
CA LEU A 207 4.97 -1.37 18.69
C LEU A 207 6.27 -0.62 19.00
N ASP A 208 6.65 -0.51 20.27
CA ASP A 208 7.92 0.11 20.69
C ASP A 208 9.12 -0.68 20.16
N ASP A 209 9.09 -2.01 20.29
CA ASP A 209 10.13 -2.90 19.74
C ASP A 209 10.25 -2.75 18.20
N ARG A 210 9.13 -2.48 17.50
CA ARG A 210 9.11 -2.22 16.05
C ARG A 210 9.71 -0.86 15.66
N GLY A 211 9.50 0.18 16.48
CA GLY A 211 10.02 1.53 16.22
C GLY A 211 11.55 1.62 16.23
N VAL A 212 12.21 0.71 16.95
CA VAL A 212 13.67 0.62 17.05
C VAL A 212 14.29 -0.17 15.89
N SER A 213 13.59 -1.17 15.36
CA SER A 213 14.14 -2.10 14.36
C SER A 213 14.10 -1.56 12.91
N GLY A 214 13.19 -0.63 12.61
CA GLY A 214 12.92 -0.19 11.22
C GLY A 214 13.70 1.03 10.71
N ARG A 215 14.59 1.65 11.50
CA ARG A 215 15.39 2.79 11.01
C ARG A 215 16.72 2.28 10.46
N PRO A 216 17.01 2.43 9.15
CA PRO A 216 18.33 2.08 8.64
C PRO A 216 19.37 2.93 9.36
N PHE A 217 20.36 2.26 9.95
CA PHE A 217 21.49 2.96 10.56
C PHE A 217 22.27 3.68 9.45
N ARG A 218 22.31 5.00 9.51
CA ARG A 218 23.19 5.79 8.64
C ARG A 218 24.61 5.74 9.22
N VAL A 219 25.50 5.02 8.56
CA VAL A 219 26.92 4.95 8.92
C VAL A 219 27.70 5.88 8.00
N ALA A 220 28.40 6.85 8.60
CA ALA A 220 29.34 7.71 7.87
C ALA A 220 30.76 7.17 8.02
N LEU A 221 31.43 6.87 6.90
CA LEU A 221 32.85 6.52 6.88
C LEU A 221 33.67 7.81 6.77
N VAL A 222 34.24 8.26 7.88
CA VAL A 222 35.01 9.51 7.97
C VAL A 222 36.49 9.20 8.16
N GLY A 223 37.36 9.96 7.50
CA GLY A 223 38.81 9.84 7.61
C GLY A 223 39.52 10.65 6.54
N GLU A 224 40.83 10.81 6.71
CA GLU A 224 41.70 11.56 5.79
C GLU A 224 41.64 11.06 4.33
N PRO A 225 41.96 11.89 3.33
CA PRO A 225 42.18 11.44 1.96
C PRO A 225 43.12 10.22 1.93
N ASN A 226 42.80 9.20 1.13
CA ASN A 226 43.54 7.93 1.04
C ASN A 226 43.59 7.05 2.31
N ALA A 227 42.80 7.34 3.36
CA ALA A 227 42.71 6.49 4.57
C ALA A 227 42.05 5.11 4.37
N GLY A 228 41.88 4.64 3.12
CA GLY A 228 41.30 3.34 2.83
C GLY A 228 39.77 3.24 2.99
N LYS A 229 39.05 4.37 3.08
CA LYS A 229 37.58 4.41 3.22
C LYS A 229 36.86 3.55 2.17
N SER A 230 37.25 3.68 0.90
CA SER A 230 36.66 2.93 -0.21
C SER A 230 37.01 1.44 -0.16
N SER A 231 38.22 1.10 0.31
CA SER A 231 38.64 -0.29 0.51
C SER A 231 37.84 -0.96 1.63
N LEU A 232 37.61 -0.26 2.75
CA LEU A 232 36.79 -0.74 3.85
C LEU A 232 35.32 -0.92 3.41
N PHE A 233 34.76 0.04 2.67
CA PHE A 233 33.40 -0.07 2.13
C PHE A 233 33.25 -1.30 1.23
N ASN A 234 34.19 -1.52 0.30
CA ASN A 234 34.15 -2.68 -0.60
C ASN A 234 34.35 -4.02 0.14
N ALA A 235 35.16 -4.03 1.19
CA ALA A 235 35.33 -5.21 2.04
C ALA A 235 34.05 -5.54 2.84
N LEU A 236 33.36 -4.52 3.36
CA LEU A 236 32.08 -4.67 4.06
C LEU A 236 30.93 -5.05 3.12
N ALA A 237 30.93 -4.53 1.90
CA ALA A 237 29.90 -4.78 0.88
C ALA A 237 30.04 -6.14 0.18
N GLY A 238 31.13 -6.88 0.41
CA GLY A 238 31.37 -8.20 -0.19
C GLY A 238 31.59 -8.20 -1.71
N ALA A 239 31.54 -7.04 -2.36
CA ALA A 239 31.79 -6.82 -3.79
C ALA A 239 32.26 -5.37 -4.03
N PRO A 240 32.98 -5.07 -5.13
CA PRO A 240 33.37 -3.71 -5.49
C PRO A 240 32.14 -2.91 -5.96
N ALA A 241 31.35 -2.41 -5.01
CA ALA A 241 30.15 -1.61 -5.27
C ALA A 241 30.46 -0.10 -5.38
N ALA A 242 31.62 0.36 -4.90
CA ALA A 242 32.06 1.74 -5.09
C ALA A 242 32.88 1.89 -6.38
N ILE A 243 32.43 2.74 -7.30
CA ILE A 243 33.23 3.19 -8.44
C ILE A 243 34.43 3.96 -7.88
N VAL A 244 35.61 3.36 -7.91
CA VAL A 244 36.86 4.03 -7.57
C VAL A 244 37.23 4.93 -8.75
N SER A 245 36.78 6.18 -8.72
CA SER A 245 37.28 7.21 -9.62
C SER A 245 38.64 7.71 -9.12
N PRO A 246 39.67 7.83 -9.98
CA PRO A 246 40.93 8.47 -9.61
C PRO A 246 40.81 10.01 -9.52
N VAL A 247 39.64 10.59 -9.81
CA VAL A 247 39.37 12.03 -9.67
C VAL A 247 38.60 12.29 -8.38
N PRO A 248 39.09 13.15 -7.46
CA PRO A 248 38.34 13.57 -6.28
C PRO A 248 37.03 14.28 -6.66
N GLY A 249 35.92 13.84 -6.07
CA GLY A 249 34.58 14.43 -6.18
C GLY A 249 33.60 13.70 -5.29
#